data_AF-A0A973X315-F1
#
_entry.id   AF-A0A973X315-F1
#
_cell.length_a   1.000
_cell.length_b   1.000
_cell.length_c   1.000
_cell.angle_alpha   90.00
_cell.angle_beta   90.00
_cell.angle_gamma   90.00
#
_symmetry.space_group_name_H-M   'P 1'
#
loop_
_entity.id
_entity.type
_entity.pdbx_description
1 polymer ?
#
loop_
_entity_poly.entity_id
_entity_poly.type
_entity_poly.pdbx_seq_one_letter_code
_entity_poly.pdbx_strand_id
1 'polypeptide(L)' 'MFPDKTPATLDEIRTRVAYALRRHPLCRNVQFEIVSTPRTLKGGNWTISIQKVAPDALWEASDIVADIQDAYELAIAA' A
#
# COMPACT_ATOMS: atom_id res chain seq x y z
N MET A 1 20.51 -13.59 -1.97
CA MET A 1 19.76 -13.00 -3.09
C MET A 1 18.46 -12.53 -2.49
N PHE A 2 18.41 -11.26 -2.06
CA PHE A 2 17.27 -10.71 -1.35
C PHE A 2 16.11 -10.58 -2.34
N PRO A 3 14.86 -10.89 -1.96
CA PRO A 3 13.74 -10.84 -2.89
C PRO A 3 13.67 -9.45 -3.50
N ASP A 4 13.72 -9.43 -4.84
CA ASP A 4 13.67 -8.27 -5.71
C ASP A 4 12.32 -7.59 -5.51
N LYS A 5 12.21 -6.73 -4.49
CA LYS A 5 11.00 -5.93 -4.27
C LYS A 5 10.77 -5.15 -5.55
N THR A 6 9.60 -5.35 -6.16
CA THR A 6 9.35 -4.76 -7.47
C THR A 6 9.27 -3.24 -7.28
N PRO A 7 10.13 -2.46 -7.96
CA PRO A 7 10.06 -1.01 -7.90
C PRO A 7 8.76 -0.56 -8.56
N ALA A 8 7.85 0.02 -7.79
CA ALA A 8 6.56 0.51 -8.24
C ALA A 8 6.39 1.98 -7.87
N THR A 9 5.69 2.73 -8.72
CA THR A 9 5.35 4.12 -8.41
C THR A 9 4.18 4.17 -7.42
N LEU A 10 4.03 5.33 -6.78
CA LEU A 10 2.96 5.62 -5.82
C LEU A 10 1.56 5.37 -6.42
N ASP A 11 1.37 5.70 -7.69
CA ASP A 11 0.11 5.47 -8.41
C ASP A 11 -0.13 3.97 -8.70
N GLU A 12 0.92 3.23 -9.02
CA GLU A 12 0.84 1.79 -9.27
C GLU A 12 0.48 1.01 -8.00
N ILE A 13 1.08 1.38 -6.88
CA ILE A 13 0.75 0.85 -5.56
C ILE A 13 -0.70 1.19 -5.23
N ARG A 14 -1.11 2.45 -5.43
CA ARG A 14 -2.49 2.89 -5.18
C ARG A 14 -3.49 2.09 -5.99
N THR A 15 -3.21 1.87 -7.26
CA THR A 15 -4.07 1.10 -8.17
C THR A 15 -4.16 -0.36 -7.74
N ARG A 16 -3.05 -0.98 -7.32
CA ARG A 16 -3.05 -2.36 -6.81
C ARG A 16 -3.81 -2.52 -5.51
N VAL A 17 -3.58 -1.63 -4.54
CA VAL A 17 -4.33 -1.60 -3.28
C VAL A 17 -5.82 -1.40 -3.56
N ALA A 18 -6.18 -0.43 -4.40
CA ALA A 18 -7.56 -0.19 -4.79
C ALA A 18 -8.19 -1.42 -5.48
N TYR A 19 -7.46 -2.10 -6.36
CA TYR A 19 -7.94 -3.29 -7.05
C TYR A 19 -8.15 -4.46 -6.09
N ALA A 20 -7.18 -4.71 -5.20
CA ALA A 20 -7.26 -5.74 -4.18
C ALA A 20 -8.43 -5.48 -3.22
N LEU A 21 -8.57 -4.26 -2.70
CA LEU A 21 -9.69 -3.88 -1.85
C LEU A 21 -11.03 -3.97 -2.59
N ARG A 22 -11.10 -3.60 -3.87
CA ARG A 22 -12.33 -3.69 -4.68
C ARG A 22 -12.77 -5.13 -4.93
N ARG A 23 -11.85 -6.09 -4.88
CA ARG A 23 -12.16 -7.52 -4.99
C ARG A 23 -12.92 -8.04 -3.75
N HIS A 24 -12.78 -7.37 -2.61
CA HIS A 24 -13.47 -7.74 -1.37
C HIS A 24 -14.77 -6.92 -1.23
N PRO A 25 -15.94 -7.58 -1.09
CA PRO A 25 -17.23 -6.88 -0.96
C PRO A 25 -17.31 -5.99 0.28
N LEU A 26 -16.55 -6.31 1.34
CA LEU A 26 -16.48 -5.57 2.60
C LEU A 26 -15.59 -4.31 2.52
N CYS A 27 -14.60 -4.29 1.62
CA CYS A 27 -13.63 -3.21 1.47
C CYS A 27 -14.05 -2.17 0.41
N ARG A 28 -15.26 -2.27 -0.16
CA ARG A 28 -15.71 -1.48 -1.32
C ARG A 28 -15.72 0.05 -1.09
N ASN A 29 -15.87 0.50 0.15
CA ASN A 29 -15.86 1.93 0.52
C ASN A 29 -14.64 2.32 1.38
N VAL A 30 -13.54 1.56 1.30
CA VAL A 30 -12.31 1.90 2.01
C VAL A 30 -11.70 3.20 1.48
N GLN A 31 -11.43 4.14 2.38
CA GLN A 31 -10.56 5.28 2.11
C GLN A 31 -9.18 4.99 2.70
N PHE A 32 -8.18 5.03 1.84
CA PHE A 32 -6.79 4.89 2.19
C PHE A 32 -6.00 6.03 1.54
N GLU A 33 -4.93 6.43 2.19
CA GLU A 33 -4.01 7.46 1.74
C GLU A 33 -2.60 6.90 1.79
N ILE A 34 -1.82 7.16 0.76
CA ILE A 34 -0.42 6.74 0.74
C ILE A 34 0.43 7.96 1.11
N VAL A 35 1.11 7.84 2.25
CA VAL A 35 1.99 8.88 2.79
C VAL A 35 3.43 8.48 2.49
N SER A 36 4.06 9.14 1.53
CA SER A 36 5.51 9.05 1.36
C SER A 36 6.16 9.85 2.48
N THR A 37 6.82 9.18 3.44
CA THR A 37 7.57 9.91 4.46
C THR A 37 8.95 10.26 3.92
N PRO A 38 9.34 11.55 3.85
CA PRO A 38 10.66 11.95 3.36
C PRO A 38 11.80 11.65 4.35
N ARG A 39 11.54 11.00 5.49
CA ARG A 39 12.59 10.62 6.44
C ARG A 39 13.22 9.30 6.03
N THR A 40 14.18 9.33 5.11
CA THR A 40 15.52 8.73 5.28
C THR A 40 16.30 8.75 3.95
N LEU A 41 17.59 9.06 4.06
CA LEU A 41 18.59 9.11 2.97
C LEU A 41 18.93 7.72 2.35
N LYS A 42 18.16 6.65 2.64
CA LYS A 42 18.52 5.27 2.28
C LYS A 42 17.36 4.38 1.82
N GLY A 43 16.26 4.99 1.36
CA GLY A 43 15.12 4.25 0.81
C GLY A 43 13.83 4.95 1.21
N GLY A 44 13.08 5.40 0.22
CA GLY A 44 11.80 6.07 0.40
C GLY A 44 10.83 5.20 1.19
N ASN A 45 10.73 5.44 2.49
CA ASN A 45 9.77 4.75 3.34
C ASN A 45 8.40 5.41 3.13
N TRP A 46 7.58 4.75 2.32
CA TRP A 46 6.19 5.10 2.11
C TRP A 46 5.32 4.22 2.99
N THR A 47 4.18 4.73 3.42
CA THR A 47 3.26 4.02 4.31
C THR A 47 1.83 4.24 3.83
N ILE A 48 0.99 3.22 3.97
CA ILE A 48 -0.43 3.33 3.64
C ILE A 48 -1.20 3.58 4.95
N SER A 49 -1.84 4.74 5.03
CA SER A 49 -2.74 5.11 6.12
C SER A 49 -4.17 4.80 5.72
N ILE A 50 -4.81 3.88 6.43
CA ILE A 50 -6.23 3.56 6.23
C ILE A 50 -7.06 4.59 7.01
N GLN A 51 -7.70 5.53 6.31
CA GLN A 51 -8.47 6.62 6.92
C GLN A 51 -9.89 6.19 7.30
N LYS A 52 -10.53 5.37 6.46
CA LYS A 52 -11.92 4.95 6.66
C LYS A 52 -12.11 3.53 6.17
N VAL A 53 -12.29 2.60 7.09
CA VAL A 53 -12.56 1.19 6.80
C VAL A 53 -13.60 0.68 7.77
N ALA A 54 -14.46 -0.24 7.32
CA ALA A 54 -15.35 -0.93 8.24
C ALA A 54 -14.49 -1.78 9.20
N PRO A 55 -14.81 -1.88 10.50
CA PRO A 55 -14.01 -2.66 11.45
C PRO A 55 -13.86 -4.13 11.04
N ASP A 56 -14.87 -4.68 10.36
CA ASP A 56 -14.87 -6.02 9.78
C ASP A 56 -13.84 -6.18 8.63
N ALA A 57 -13.56 -5.09 7.91
CA ALA A 57 -12.65 -5.01 6.78
C ALA A 57 -11.26 -4.46 7.14
N LEU A 58 -11.06 -4.00 8.38
CA LEU A 58 -9.80 -3.38 8.82
C LEU A 58 -8.65 -4.38 8.77
N TRP A 59 -8.90 -5.61 9.19
CA TRP A 59 -7.89 -6.66 9.18
C TRP A 59 -7.58 -7.05 7.72
N GLU A 60 -8.58 -7.41 6.92
CA GLU A 60 -8.39 -7.71 5.49
C GLU A 60 -7.61 -6.61 4.75
N ALA A 61 -7.98 -5.34 4.97
CA ALA A 61 -7.29 -4.21 4.37
C ALA A 61 -5.83 -4.10 4.84
N SER A 62 -5.56 -4.36 6.11
CA SER A 62 -4.19 -4.30 6.66
C SER A 62 -3.31 -5.45 6.14
N ASP A 63 -3.88 -6.65 5.96
CA ASP A 63 -3.17 -7.81 5.40
C ASP A 63 -2.76 -7.56 3.94
N ILE A 64 -3.71 -7.11 3.11
CA ILE A 64 -3.48 -6.72 1.71
C ILE A 64 -2.40 -5.63 1.62
N VAL A 65 -2.47 -4.63 2.50
CA VAL A 65 -1.52 -3.53 2.55
C VAL A 65 -0.11 -4.00 2.94
N ALA A 66 -0.01 -4.96 3.87
CA ALA A 66 1.25 -5.53 4.30
C ALA A 66 1.89 -6.39 3.20
N ASP A 67 1.11 -7.22 2.52
CA ASP A 67 1.56 -8.00 1.36
C ASP A 67 2.13 -7.11 0.25
N ILE A 68 1.44 -6.01 -0.07
CA ILE A 68 1.88 -5.05 -1.10
C ILE A 68 3.15 -4.31 -0.65
N GLN A 69 3.27 -3.89 0.62
CA GLN A 69 4.50 -3.26 1.13
C GLN A 69 5.69 -4.22 1.21
N ASP A 70 5.44 -5.51 1.39
CA ASP A 70 6.50 -6.52 1.36
C ASP A 70 6.97 -6.79 -0.08
N ALA A 71 6.02 -6.93 -1.01
CA ALA A 71 6.29 -7.24 -2.41
C ALA A 71 6.83 -6.05 -3.23
N TYR A 72 6.45 -4.83 -2.90
CA TYR A 72 6.77 -3.63 -3.68
C TYR A 72 7.62 -2.62 -2.90
N GLU A 73 8.59 -2.03 -3.60
CA GLU A 73 9.34 -0.87 -3.13
C GLU A 73 8.84 0.38 -3.87
N LEU A 74 8.69 1.52 -3.17
CA LEU A 74 8.37 2.77 -3.84
C LEU A 74 9.62 3.22 -4.60
N ALA A 75 9.55 3.09 -5.91
CA ALA A 75 10.49 3.73 -6.82
C ALA A 75 10.23 5.24 -6.75
N ILE A 76 10.98 5.94 -5.90
CA ILE A 76 11.03 7.40 -5.98
C ILE A 76 11.68 7.72 -7.33
N ALA A 77 10.87 8.13 -8.31
CA ALA A 77 11.39 8.77 -9.50
C ALA A 77 12.14 10.02 -9.04
N ALA A 78 13.47 9.97 -9.15
CA ALA A 78 14.40 11.03 -8.78
C ALA A 78 14.20 12.30 -9.62
#